data_AF-A0A2B7WUU6-F1
#
_entry.id   AF-A0A2B7WUU6-F1
#
_cell.length_a   1.000
_cell.length_b   1.000
_cell.length_c   1.000
_cell.angle_alpha   90.00
_cell.angle_beta   90.00
_cell.angle_gamma   90.00
#
_symmetry.space_group_name_H-M   'P 1'
#
loop_
_entity.id
_entity.type
_entity.pdbx_description
1 polymer ?
#
loop_
_entity_poly.entity_id
_entity_poly.type
_entity_poly.pdbx_seq_one_letter_code
_entity_poly.pdbx_strand_id
1 'polypeptide(L)' 'MPRAVKGVLIECDPSVKAIILKYDQERHDYIVEDLDDERHLVIKESQLQHLKARLSNELDEKIMQPEESESE' A
#
# COMPACT_ATOMS: atom_id res chain seq x y z
N MET A 1 -10.58 -19.95 20.22
CA MET A 1 -9.67 -19.25 21.17
C MET A 1 -9.32 -17.90 20.56
N PRO A 2 -9.28 -16.81 21.32
CA PRO A 2 -8.89 -15.50 20.79
C PRO A 2 -7.40 -15.51 20.36
N ARG A 3 -7.10 -14.87 19.23
CA ARG A 3 -5.74 -14.70 18.69
C ARG A 3 -5.46 -13.21 18.55
N ALA A 4 -4.28 -12.77 18.98
CA ALA A 4 -3.79 -11.41 18.76
C ALA A 4 -2.50 -11.47 17.94
N VAL A 5 -2.37 -10.58 16.96
CA VAL A 5 -1.19 -10.45 16.12
C VAL A 5 -0.70 -9.01 16.19
N LYS A 6 0.61 -8.80 16.34
CA LYS A 6 1.21 -7.47 16.35
C LYS A 6 1.29 -6.96 14.90
N GLY A 7 0.85 -5.73 14.68
CA GLY A 7 0.96 -5.05 13.39
C GLY A 7 0.69 -3.55 13.54
N VAL A 8 0.85 -2.82 12.44
CA VAL A 8 0.55 -1.39 12.35
C VAL A 8 -0.72 -1.22 11.55
N LEU A 9 -1.75 -0.66 12.17
CA LEU A 9 -2.96 -0.24 11.45
C LEU A 9 -2.64 0.97 10.60
N ILE A 10 -2.97 0.91 9.32
CA ILE A 10 -2.92 2.05 8.41
C ILE A 10 -4.32 2.32 7.87
N GLU A 11 -4.63 3.61 7.74
CA GLU A 11 -5.80 4.12 7.03
C GLU A 11 -5.30 4.84 5.77
N CYS A 12 -5.88 4.54 4.62
CA CYS A 12 -5.50 5.11 3.34
C CYS A 12 -6.68 5.13 2.35
N ASP A 13 -6.54 5.85 1.25
CA ASP A 13 -7.55 5.86 0.19
C ASP A 13 -7.59 4.53 -0.59
N PRO A 14 -8.74 4.17 -1.20
CA PRO A 14 -8.89 2.91 -1.93
C PRO A 14 -7.84 2.70 -3.04
N SER A 15 -7.39 3.79 -3.69
CA SER A 15 -6.33 3.75 -4.71
C SER A 15 -4.97 3.33 -4.12
N VAL A 16 -4.61 3.88 -2.95
CA VAL A 16 -3.38 3.53 -2.23
C VAL A 16 -3.46 2.10 -1.74
N LYS A 17 -4.62 1.68 -1.18
CA LYS A 17 -4.85 0.28 -0.78
C LYS A 17 -4.63 -0.69 -1.94
N ALA A 18 -5.16 -0.39 -3.13
CA ALA A 18 -4.95 -1.21 -4.32
C ALA A 18 -3.47 -1.33 -4.72
N ILE A 19 -2.69 -0.26 -4.60
CA ILE A 19 -1.23 -0.28 -4.85
C ILE A 19 -0.53 -1.16 -3.81
N ILE A 20 -0.87 -1.04 -2.53
CA ILE A 20 -0.29 -1.87 -1.45
C ILE A 20 -0.60 -3.35 -1.68
N LEU A 21 -1.84 -3.69 -2.03
CA LEU A 21 -2.24 -5.07 -2.36
C LEU A 21 -1.43 -5.61 -3.55
N LYS A 22 -1.22 -4.79 -4.60
CA LYS A 22 -0.38 -5.17 -5.74
C LYS A 22 1.07 -5.46 -5.32
N TYR A 23 1.66 -4.66 -4.46
CA TYR A 23 3.01 -4.92 -3.95
C TYR A 23 3.08 -6.15 -3.06
N ASP A 24 2.04 -6.41 -2.27
CA ASP A 24 1.98 -7.59 -1.43
C ASP A 24 1.86 -8.88 -2.26
N GLN A 25 1.16 -8.85 -3.40
CA GLN A 25 1.09 -10.01 -4.31
C GLN A 25 2.46 -10.47 -4.84
N GLU A 26 3.50 -9.64 -4.81
CA GLU A 26 4.83 -10.02 -5.27
C GLU A 26 5.55 -10.98 -4.31
N ARG A 27 5.38 -10.80 -3.00
CA ARG A 27 6.17 -11.51 -1.97
C ARG A 27 5.44 -11.86 -0.67
N HIS A 28 4.21 -11.37 -0.50
CA HIS A 28 3.37 -11.53 0.69
C HIS A 28 4.09 -11.16 2.01
N ASP A 29 4.79 -10.03 2.01
CA ASP A 29 5.62 -9.61 3.14
C ASP A 29 5.14 -8.31 3.83
N TYR A 30 4.19 -7.58 3.23
CA TYR A 30 3.70 -6.31 3.78
C TYR A 30 2.48 -6.52 4.66
N ILE A 31 1.47 -7.25 4.19
CA ILE A 31 0.15 -7.30 4.84
C ILE A 31 0.11 -8.44 5.86
N VAL A 32 -0.26 -8.09 7.09
CA VAL A 32 -0.57 -9.04 8.16
C VAL A 32 -2.03 -9.45 8.09
N GLU A 33 -2.92 -8.48 7.87
CA GLU A 33 -4.37 -8.69 7.79
C GLU A 33 -5.02 -7.61 6.92
N ASP A 34 -5.95 -8.01 6.05
CA ASP A 34 -6.89 -7.12 5.38
C ASP A 34 -8.17 -7.08 6.21
N LEU A 35 -8.61 -5.89 6.62
CA LEU A 35 -9.74 -5.72 7.55
C LEU A 35 -11.11 -5.73 6.84
N ASP A 36 -11.18 -6.28 5.62
CA ASP A 36 -12.39 -6.44 4.80
C ASP A 36 -13.18 -5.12 4.54
N ASP A 37 -12.53 -3.98 4.73
CA ASP A 37 -13.08 -2.66 4.40
C ASP A 37 -12.26 -1.97 3.29
N GLU A 38 -12.65 -0.79 2.84
CA GLU A 38 -11.99 -0.15 1.69
C GLU A 38 -10.73 0.66 2.06
N ARG A 39 -10.45 0.89 3.35
CA ARG A 39 -9.48 1.93 3.77
C ARG A 39 -8.42 1.44 4.72
N HIS A 40 -8.62 0.31 5.38
CA HIS A 40 -7.74 -0.18 6.42
C HIS A 40 -7.01 -1.45 6.01
N LEU A 41 -5.76 -1.51 6.45
CA LEU A 41 -4.89 -2.68 6.37
C LEU A 41 -4.06 -2.74 7.66
N VAL A 42 -3.73 -3.95 8.09
CA VAL A 42 -2.72 -4.17 9.13
C VAL A 42 -1.42 -4.59 8.45
N ILE A 43 -0.37 -3.80 8.64
CA ILE A 43 0.95 -3.97 7.99
C ILE A 43 1.98 -4.50 8.99
N LYS A 44 2.95 -5.28 8.48
CA LYS A 44 4.11 -5.73 9.24
C LYS A 44 4.97 -4.52 9.63
N GLU A 45 5.17 -4.32 10.92
CA GLU A 45 5.91 -3.17 11.48
C GLU A 45 7.30 -2.97 10.85
N SER A 46 8.03 -4.06 10.58
CA SER A 46 9.36 -4.01 9.97
C SER A 46 9.35 -3.52 8.51
N GLN A 47 8.22 -3.63 7.81
CA GLN A 47 8.10 -3.23 6.41
C GLN A 47 7.50 -1.84 6.23
N LEU A 48 7.00 -1.21 7.30
CA LEU A 48 6.30 0.08 7.20
C LEU A 48 7.14 1.17 6.53
N GLN A 49 8.41 1.31 6.91
CA GLN A 49 9.29 2.34 6.33
C GLN A 49 9.58 2.08 4.86
N HIS A 50 9.81 0.81 4.49
CA HIS A 50 10.04 0.40 3.12
C HIS A 50 8.80 0.63 2.24
N LEU A 51 7.61 0.28 2.76
CA LEU A 51 6.34 0.51 2.06
C LEU A 51 6.09 2.00 1.82
N LYS A 52 6.33 2.86 2.82
CA LYS A 52 6.22 4.32 2.67
C LYS A 52 7.14 4.87 1.60
N ALA A 53 8.41 4.44 1.57
CA ALA A 53 9.36 4.88 0.56
C ALA A 53 8.93 4.46 -0.85
N ARG A 54 8.49 3.20 -1.01
CA ARG A 54 8.01 2.68 -2.30
C ARG A 54 6.77 3.42 -2.80
N LEU A 55 5.81 3.69 -1.91
CA LEU A 55 4.60 4.46 -2.23
C LEU A 55 4.91 5.90 -2.62
N SER A 56 5.85 6.56 -1.91
CA SER A 56 6.27 7.92 -2.27
C SER A 56 6.84 7.96 -3.70
N ASN A 57 7.76 7.05 -4.01
CA ASN A 57 8.37 6.98 -5.34
C ASN A 57 7.33 6.74 -6.45
N GLU A 58 6.41 5.80 -6.26
CA GLU A 58 5.36 5.49 -7.25
C GLU A 58 4.41 6.67 -7.48
N LEU A 59 4.08 7.40 -6.42
CA LEU A 59 3.21 8.59 -6.52
C LEU A 59 3.94 9.75 -7.19
N ASP A 60 5.21 9.97 -6.85
CA ASP A 60 6.05 10.99 -7.48
C ASP A 60 6.26 10.71 -8.98
N GLU A 61 6.49 9.45 -9.37
CA GLU A 61 6.60 9.03 -10.78
C GLU A 61 5.30 9.27 -11.56
N LYS A 62 4.13 9.08 -10.93
CA LYS A 62 2.83 9.34 -11.57
C LYS A 62 2.51 10.83 -11.67
N ILE A 63 2.93 11.64 -10.69
CA ILE A 63 2.74 13.10 -10.71
C ILE A 63 3.68 13.74 -11.75
N MET A 64 4.88 13.17 -11.95
CA MET A 64 5.84 13.60 -12.99
C MET A 64 5.50 13.16 -14.42
N GLN A 65 4.40 12.43 -14.63
CA GLN A 65 3.82 12.19 -15.95
C GLN A 65 2.61 13.11 -16.24
N PRO A 66 2.71 14.46 -16.14
CA PRO A 66 1.65 15.31 -16.64
C PRO A 66 1.73 15.31 -18.18
N GLU A 67 0.79 14.62 -18.82
CA GLU A 67 0.21 15.04 -20.12
C GLU A 67 1.11 14.97 -21.37
N GLU A 68 1.91 13.91 -21.58
CA GLU A 68 2.48 13.60 -22.90
C GLU A 68 1.63 12.60 -23.72
N SER A 69 0.30 12.66 -23.64
CA SER A 69 -0.57 11.71 -24.39
C SER A 69 -1.88 12.28 -24.94
N GLU A 70 -1.91 13.56 -25.29
CA GLU A 70 -2.90 14.09 -26.26
C GLU A 70 -2.25 15.08 -27.23
N SER A 71 -1.43 14.58 -28.15
CA SER A 71 -1.10 15.25 -29.40
C SER A 71 -0.69 14.22 -30.45
N GLU A 72 -1.68 13.62 -31.11
CA GLU A 72 -1.75 13.36 -32.56
C GLU A 72 -3.15 12.89 -32.95
#